data_AF-A0A967DW24-F1
#
_entry.id   AF-A0A967DW24-F1
#
_cell.length_a   1.000
_cell.length_b   1.000
_cell.length_c   1.000
_cell.angle_alpha   90.00
_cell.angle_beta   90.00
_cell.angle_gamma   90.00
#
_symmetry.space_group_name_H-M   'P 1'
#
loop_
_entity.id
_entity.type
_entity.pdbx_description
1 polymer ?
#
loop_
_entity_poly.entity_id
_entity_poly.type
_entity_poly.pdbx_seq_one_letter_code
_entity_poly.pdbx_strand_id
1 'polypeptide(L)' 'MRTARLLLCALCLVFVGCSEQKATELFETAAFEENQGNLPHATQLYEELVNLYPSTKVAEIAKARLEDLKSRKDP' A
#
# COMPACT_ATOMS: atom_id res chain seq x y z
N MET A 1 -7.83 -6.37 -35.68
CA MET A 1 -7.03 -5.33 -34.97
C MET A 1 -7.84 -4.50 -33.96
N ARG A 2 -9.06 -4.03 -34.26
CA ARG A 2 -9.87 -3.22 -33.31
C ARG A 2 -10.35 -4.00 -32.08
N THR A 3 -10.78 -5.25 -32.28
CA THR A 3 -11.21 -6.17 -31.21
C THR A 3 -10.08 -6.56 -30.27
N ALA A 4 -8.90 -6.84 -30.81
CA ALA A 4 -7.70 -7.13 -30.02
C ALA A 4 -7.27 -5.94 -29.13
N ARG A 5 -7.43 -4.70 -29.61
CA ARG A 5 -7.16 -3.48 -28.82
C ARG A 5 -8.16 -3.29 -27.69
N LEU A 6 -9.45 -3.56 -27.93
CA LEU A 6 -10.50 -3.50 -26.90
C LEU A 6 -10.30 -4.57 -25.81
N LEU A 7 -9.94 -5.79 -26.20
CA LEU A 7 -9.61 -6.88 -25.27
C LEU A 7 -8.35 -6.57 -24.45
N LEU A 8 -7.34 -5.95 -25.06
CA LEU A 8 -6.11 -5.53 -24.36
C LEU A 8 -6.39 -4.42 -23.32
N CYS A 9 -7.22 -3.44 -23.65
CA CYS A 9 -7.61 -2.38 -22.71
C CYS A 9 -8.42 -2.93 -21.51
N ALA A 10 -9.33 -3.88 -21.76
CA ALA A 10 -10.12 -4.50 -20.69
C ALA A 10 -9.23 -5.30 -19.71
N LEU A 11 -8.20 -5.98 -20.20
CA LEU A 11 -7.27 -6.74 -19.38
C LEU A 11 -6.45 -5.83 -18.45
N CYS A 12 -6.01 -4.66 -18.92
CA CYS A 12 -5.28 -3.69 -18.10
C CYS A 12 -6.08 -3.16 -16.90
N LEU A 13 -7.40 -3.00 -17.03
CA LEU A 13 -8.26 -2.50 -15.95
C LEU A 13 -8.41 -3.50 -14.79
N VAL A 14 -8.39 -4.80 -15.09
CA VAL A 14 -8.49 -5.86 -14.07
C VAL A 14 -7.24 -5.88 -13.18
N PHE A 15 -6.05 -5.69 -13.76
CA PHE A 15 -4.80 -5.70 -13.00
C PHE A 15 -4.64 -4.53 -12.04
N VAL A 16 -5.16 -3.34 -12.39
CA VAL A 16 -5.12 -2.16 -11.52
C VAL A 16 -6.02 -2.34 -10.29
N GLY A 17 -7.23 -2.87 -10.48
CA GLY A 17 -8.18 -3.08 -9.38
C GLY A 17 -7.67 -4.07 -8.33
N CYS A 18 -7.01 -5.15 -8.74
CA CYS A 18 -6.42 -6.11 -7.80
C CYS A 18 -5.23 -5.53 -7.02
N SER A 19 -4.48 -4.58 -7.60
CA SER A 19 -3.34 -3.96 -6.92
C SER A 19 -3.79 -3.01 -5.80
N GLU A 20 -4.83 -2.22 -6.03
CA GLU A 20 -5.37 -1.28 -5.03
C GLU A 20 -5.97 -2.00 -3.82
N GLN A 21 -6.70 -3.11 -4.06
CA GLN A 21 -7.30 -3.90 -2.98
C GLN A 21 -6.23 -4.49 -2.05
N LYS A 22 -5.20 -5.12 -2.61
CA LYS A 22 -4.11 -5.72 -1.81
C LYS A 22 -3.31 -4.66 -1.06
N ALA A 23 -3.07 -3.51 -1.67
CA ALA A 23 -2.42 -2.38 -1.01
C ALA A 23 -3.24 -1.91 0.21
N THR A 24 -4.56 -1.85 0.06
CA THR A 24 -5.49 -1.45 1.13
C THR A 24 -5.48 -2.46 2.28
N GLU A 25 -5.55 -3.76 1.99
CA GLU A 25 -5.50 -4.82 3.03
C GLU A 25 -4.18 -4.78 3.83
N LEU A 26 -3.05 -4.57 3.14
CA LEU A 26 -1.75 -4.44 3.79
C LEU A 26 -1.67 -3.18 4.68
N PHE A 27 -2.22 -2.06 4.19
CA PHE A 27 -2.33 -0.81 4.97
C PHE A 27 -3.17 -1.00 6.25
N GLU A 28 -4.34 -1.63 6.13
CA GLU A 28 -5.23 -1.89 7.25
C GLU A 28 -4.57 -2.78 8.31
N THR A 29 -3.81 -3.78 7.87
CA THR A 29 -3.03 -4.64 8.78
C THR A 29 -1.94 -3.85 9.50
N ALA A 30 -1.19 -3.01 8.79
CA ALA A 30 -0.17 -2.14 9.39
C ALA A 30 -0.78 -1.17 10.42
N ALA A 31 -1.92 -0.55 10.10
CA ALA A 31 -2.62 0.36 10.99
C ALA A 31 -3.20 -0.36 12.23
N PHE A 32 -3.68 -1.59 12.05
CA PHE A 32 -4.13 -2.42 13.16
C PHE A 32 -2.97 -2.73 14.13
N GLU A 33 -1.83 -3.17 13.61
CA GLU A 33 -0.62 -3.44 14.40
C GLU A 33 -0.12 -2.18 15.13
N GLU A 34 -0.14 -1.02 14.45
CA GLU A 34 0.21 0.26 15.08
C GLU A 34 -0.73 0.55 16.26
N ASN A 35 -2.04 0.37 16.07
CA ASN A 35 -3.04 0.61 17.11
C ASN A 35 -2.92 -0.39 18.28
N GLN A 36 -2.43 -1.61 18.03
CA GLN A 36 -2.09 -2.58 19.08
C GLN A 36 -0.74 -2.26 19.78
N GLY A 37 -0.04 -1.22 19.35
CA GLY A 37 1.28 -0.84 19.89
C GLY A 37 2.43 -1.71 19.37
N ASN A 38 2.19 -2.59 18.40
CA ASN A 38 3.21 -3.41 17.76
C ASN A 38 3.95 -2.60 16.68
N LEU A 39 4.61 -1.53 17.11
CA LEU A 39 5.26 -0.56 16.23
C LEU A 39 6.34 -1.18 15.31
N PRO A 40 7.15 -2.17 15.74
CA PRO A 40 8.11 -2.81 14.83
C PRO A 40 7.43 -3.50 13.65
N HIS A 41 6.35 -4.25 13.91
CA HIS A 41 5.63 -4.95 12.85
C HIS A 41 4.85 -3.98 11.95
N ALA A 42 4.20 -2.98 12.54
CA ALA A 42 3.53 -1.91 11.78
C ALA A 42 4.50 -1.20 10.81
N THR A 43 5.71 -0.88 11.28
CA THR A 43 6.76 -0.26 10.45
C THR A 43 7.12 -1.16 9.26
N GLN A 44 7.34 -2.45 9.50
CA GLN A 44 7.66 -3.41 8.45
C GLN A 44 6.55 -3.50 7.38
N LEU A 45 5.30 -3.58 7.81
CA LEU A 45 4.15 -3.67 6.89
C LEU A 45 3.97 -2.38 6.07
N TYR A 46 4.18 -1.21 6.68
CA TYR A 46 4.16 0.06 5.94
C TYR A 46 5.31 0.15 4.92
N GLU A 47 6.52 -0.31 5.26
CA GLU A 47 7.66 -0.35 4.32
C GLU A 47 7.37 -1.32 3.16
N GLU A 48 6.82 -2.50 3.45
CA GLU A 48 6.41 -3.46 2.44
C GLU A 48 5.35 -2.88 1.50
N LEU A 49 4.35 -2.18 2.03
CA LEU A 49 3.31 -1.51 1.25
C LEU A 49 3.90 -0.49 0.27
N VAL A 50 4.83 0.35 0.73
CA VAL A 50 5.48 1.36 -0.11
C VAL A 50 6.33 0.71 -1.21
N ASN A 51 6.96 -0.42 -0.92
CA ASN A 51 7.80 -1.14 -1.88
C ASN A 51 6.97 -1.89 -2.94
N LEU A 52 5.90 -2.57 -2.53
CA LEU A 52 5.09 -3.41 -3.42
C LEU A 52 4.05 -2.61 -4.21
N TYR A 53 3.51 -1.54 -3.63
CA TYR A 53 2.39 -0.79 -4.21
C TYR A 53 2.65 0.73 -4.25
N PRO A 54 3.81 1.20 -4.76
CA PRO A 54 4.29 2.58 -4.61
C PRO A 54 3.40 3.65 -5.25
N SER A 55 2.53 3.28 -6.20
CA SER A 55 1.66 4.21 -6.92
C SER A 55 0.26 4.34 -6.32
N THR A 56 -0.05 3.60 -5.26
CA THR A 56 -1.38 3.61 -4.64
C THR A 56 -1.52 4.76 -3.66
N LYS A 57 -2.75 5.23 -3.44
CA LYS A 57 -3.00 6.32 -2.48
C LYS A 57 -2.61 5.93 -1.05
N VAL A 58 -2.85 4.68 -0.68
CA VAL A 58 -2.52 4.16 0.66
C VAL A 58 -1.02 4.03 0.89
N ALA A 59 -0.21 3.82 -0.16
CA ALA A 59 1.25 3.87 -0.04
C ALA A 59 1.76 5.28 0.30
N GLU A 60 1.16 6.34 -0.25
CA GLU A 60 1.52 7.72 0.15
C GLU A 60 1.18 7.99 1.62
N ILE A 61 0.04 7.48 2.11
CA ILE A 61 -0.33 7.58 3.53
C ILE A 61 0.68 6.79 4.39
N ALA A 62 1.08 5.59 3.95
CA ALA A 62 2.06 4.76 4.64
C ALA A 62 3.43 5.44 4.77
N LYS A 63 3.89 6.16 3.72
CA LYS A 63 5.12 6.97 3.80
C LYS A 63 5.02 8.02 4.91
N ALA A 64 3.91 8.75 4.97
CA ALA A 64 3.69 9.75 6.02
C ALA A 64 3.64 9.12 7.42
N ARG A 65 3.01 7.93 7.57
CA ARG A 65 3.06 7.18 8.84
C ARG A 65 4.49 6.79 9.21
N LEU A 66 5.30 6.30 8.27
CA LEU A 66 6.69 5.94 8.54
C LEU A 66 7.53 7.14 9.03
N GLU A 67 7.30 8.33 8.48
CA GLU A 67 7.95 9.56 8.95
C GLU A 67 7.53 9.92 10.39
N ASP A 68 6.23 9.84 10.70
CA ASP A 68 5.71 10.03 12.05
C ASP A 68 6.33 9.04 13.04
N LEU A 69 6.32 7.74 12.71
CA LEU A 69 6.92 6.68 13.51
C LEU A 69 8.41 6.92 13.78
N LYS A 70 9.17 7.38 12.78
CA LYS A 70 10.59 7.73 12.92
C LYS A 70 10.79 8.91 13.86
N SER A 71 10.02 9.99 13.70
CA SER A 71 10.15 11.18 14.55
C SER A 71 9.85 10.91 16.03
N ARG A 72 8.95 9.97 16.34
CA ARG A 72 8.66 9.54 17.71
C ARG A 72 9.80 8.74 18.35
N LYS A 73 10.68 8.13 17.55
CA LYS A 73 11.78 7.30 18.03
C LYS A 73 13.03 8.13 18.38
N ASP A 74 13.20 9.28 17.73
CA ASP A 74 14.31 10.21 17.89
C ASP A 74 13.82 11.54 18.50
N PRO A 75 13.51 11.62 19.81
CA PRO A 75 12.94 12.80 20.46
C PRO A 75 13.91 13.98 20.58
#